data_AF-A0A1C2HPJ2-F1
#
_entry.id   AF-A0A1C2HPJ2-F1
#
_cell.length_a   1.000
_cell.length_b   1.000
_cell.length_c   1.000
_cell.angle_alpha   90.00
_cell.angle_beta   90.00
_cell.angle_gamma   90.00
#
_symmetry.space_group_name_H-M   'P 1'
#
loop_
_entity.id
_entity.type
_entity.pdbx_description
1 polymer ?
#
loop_
_entity_poly.entity_id
_entity_poly.type
_entity_poly.pdbx_seq_one_letter_code
_entity_poly.pdbx_strand_id
1 'polypeptide(L)'
;MTGSTLYRLNNLSFTLQDGALRHLRLGDQEIIRQISFLVRDRDWGTIAAQVGPVQREDTQSTLTVTLTLRFMHEGAVLTVPVRLHLCDGHLQMQARPMASAAFLTNRAGFTVLHPIAGVAGAPARVTHGNGTQTNAEFPWLIDPWRPFTDIADLTYQADGLALHCAFRGDTFEMEDQRQWGDASFKTYNRSLDLPWPYELPAGDIAAQTVDIRWHRTSGTPAYAHATPTPRPTSPSQAQPTPHRGAGFAQTALLITAQDAQRLCHDPSVLARAGPQRLLCHVDAGAADTSGVTVAQQMRDFATLQACAPGYAYDLELICAFTGPLSPLPDLRAYAHTMQEAGFTPASVFPCPAVDRISTPPGSDWPACPPLAQVYRAARQVFASNPIGGGMSTFFPELNRKRPPLDDLDFVTHGLCPIVHAADDLSVMETLETLPHITRSAQAIASDRAYRIGPCSLAMRHNPYGTRTLPNPDRRRICLTDDDPRHHSDFGAAYALGLATQLAAHGVAVWTPAEVFGPRGIVADTSPLVQVLHALAAHAGQPVTHASLRGGIAHLTLADARFRANLTPNPQAGLRPYGCDIPGI
;
A
#
# COMPACT_ATOMS: atom_id res chain seq x y z
N MET A 1 -21.87 3.85 -14.45
CA MET A 1 -21.21 2.84 -13.59
C MET A 1 -21.81 1.50 -13.96
N THR A 2 -21.02 0.63 -14.59
CA THR A 2 -21.41 -0.77 -14.78
C THR A 2 -21.49 -1.43 -13.41
N GLY A 3 -22.64 -2.00 -13.08
CA GLY A 3 -22.85 -2.65 -11.79
C GLY A 3 -21.91 -3.86 -11.60
N SER A 4 -21.52 -4.09 -10.35
CA SER A 4 -20.85 -5.33 -9.95
C SER A 4 -21.85 -6.49 -10.05
N THR A 5 -21.48 -7.57 -10.77
CA THR A 5 -22.37 -8.72 -11.01
C THR A 5 -21.69 -10.03 -10.61
N LEU A 6 -22.36 -10.83 -9.78
CA LEU A 6 -21.87 -12.13 -9.32
C LEU A 6 -22.29 -13.25 -10.28
N TYR A 7 -21.31 -14.05 -10.71
CA TYR A 7 -21.50 -15.24 -11.55
C TYR A 7 -21.20 -16.50 -10.73
N ARG A 8 -21.93 -17.58 -11.02
CA ARG A 8 -21.74 -18.90 -10.40
C ARG A 8 -21.82 -19.99 -11.44
N LEU A 9 -21.00 -21.02 -11.27
CA LEU A 9 -21.02 -22.28 -12.02
C LEU A 9 -20.65 -23.40 -11.06
N ASN A 10 -21.63 -24.20 -10.62
CA ASN A 10 -21.43 -25.23 -9.59
C ASN A 10 -20.79 -24.64 -8.32
N ASN A 11 -19.60 -25.11 -7.94
CA ASN A 11 -18.82 -24.63 -6.79
C ASN A 11 -17.91 -23.44 -7.13
N LEU A 12 -17.93 -22.94 -8.36
CA LEU A 12 -17.16 -21.79 -8.80
C LEU A 12 -17.98 -20.51 -8.71
N SER A 13 -17.33 -19.42 -8.30
CA SER A 13 -17.94 -18.09 -8.37
C SER A 13 -16.90 -17.01 -8.68
N PHE A 14 -17.34 -15.92 -9.30
CA PHE A 14 -16.53 -14.71 -9.50
C PHE A 14 -17.44 -13.50 -9.68
N THR A 15 -16.91 -12.31 -9.47
CA THR A 15 -17.61 -11.04 -9.69
C THR A 15 -17.06 -10.36 -10.95
N LEU A 16 -17.92 -9.90 -11.85
CA LEU A 16 -17.53 -8.99 -12.93
C LEU A 16 -17.80 -7.55 -12.49
N GLN A 17 -16.76 -6.72 -12.47
CA GLN A 17 -16.85 -5.32 -12.08
C GLN A 17 -15.95 -4.48 -12.98
N ASP A 18 -16.52 -3.45 -13.61
CA ASP A 18 -15.79 -2.51 -14.49
C ASP A 18 -14.93 -3.21 -15.57
N GLY A 19 -15.44 -4.33 -16.10
CA GLY A 19 -14.77 -5.13 -17.13
C GLY A 19 -13.71 -6.11 -16.60
N ALA A 20 -13.43 -6.12 -15.30
CA ALA A 20 -12.52 -7.05 -14.65
C ALA A 20 -13.27 -8.22 -14.00
N LEU A 21 -12.72 -9.43 -14.12
CA LEU A 21 -13.08 -10.55 -13.25
C LEU A 21 -12.40 -10.32 -11.90
N ARG A 22 -13.13 -10.45 -10.80
CA ARG A 22 -12.63 -10.39 -9.43
C ARG A 22 -13.03 -11.62 -8.64
N HIS A 23 -12.12 -12.05 -7.77
CA HIS A 23 -12.30 -13.13 -6.80
C HIS A 23 -12.85 -14.42 -7.41
N LEU A 24 -12.11 -15.02 -8.34
CA LEU A 24 -12.41 -16.39 -8.75
C LEU A 24 -12.24 -17.31 -7.54
N ARG A 25 -13.33 -17.94 -7.11
CA ARG A 25 -13.37 -18.82 -5.94
C ARG A 25 -13.84 -20.22 -6.30
N LEU A 26 -13.30 -21.19 -5.58
CA LEU A 26 -13.74 -22.59 -5.53
C LEU A 26 -14.24 -22.88 -4.11
N GLY A 27 -15.56 -22.89 -3.92
CA GLY A 27 -16.14 -22.76 -2.59
C GLY A 27 -15.72 -21.43 -1.95
N ASP A 28 -15.12 -21.49 -0.76
CA ASP A 28 -14.63 -20.30 -0.05
C ASP A 28 -13.17 -19.95 -0.39
N GLN A 29 -12.45 -20.83 -1.10
CA GLN A 29 -11.05 -20.64 -1.43
C GLN A 29 -10.90 -19.72 -2.64
N GLU A 30 -10.17 -18.62 -2.47
CA GLU A 30 -9.81 -17.73 -3.57
C GLU A 30 -8.64 -18.29 -4.39
N ILE A 31 -8.86 -18.41 -5.70
CA ILE A 31 -7.90 -18.94 -6.67
C ILE A 31 -7.15 -17.79 -7.35
N ILE A 32 -7.90 -16.78 -7.81
CA ILE A 32 -7.39 -15.59 -8.50
C ILE A 32 -8.10 -14.37 -7.96
N ARG A 33 -7.32 -13.35 -7.59
CA ARG A 33 -7.83 -12.09 -7.05
C ARG A 33 -8.53 -11.27 -8.11
N GLN A 34 -7.88 -11.12 -9.27
CA GLN A 34 -8.43 -10.34 -10.37
C GLN A 34 -7.79 -10.72 -11.71
N ILE A 35 -8.55 -10.62 -12.80
CA ILE A 35 -8.03 -10.56 -14.16
C ILE A 35 -8.67 -9.38 -14.87
N SER A 36 -7.84 -8.48 -15.41
CA SER A 36 -8.31 -7.29 -16.12
C SER A 36 -7.41 -6.97 -17.31
N PHE A 37 -7.99 -6.35 -18.35
CA PHE A 37 -7.21 -5.74 -19.43
C PHE A 37 -6.99 -4.27 -19.08
N LEU A 38 -5.75 -3.86 -18.85
CA LEU A 38 -5.39 -2.51 -18.41
C LEU A 38 -4.69 -1.74 -19.53
N VAL A 39 -4.97 -0.43 -19.59
CA VAL A 39 -4.27 0.50 -20.48
C VAL A 39 -3.68 1.64 -19.64
N ARG A 40 -2.38 1.92 -19.83
CA ARG A 40 -1.64 3.00 -19.17
C ARG A 40 -1.17 4.03 -20.19
N ASP A 41 -1.39 5.31 -19.92
CA ASP A 41 -0.85 6.39 -20.74
C ASP A 41 0.68 6.56 -20.51
N ARG A 42 1.27 7.57 -21.18
CA ARG A 42 2.70 7.89 -21.11
C ARG A 42 3.17 8.24 -19.69
N ASP A 43 2.27 8.70 -18.83
CA ASP A 43 2.54 9.17 -17.47
C ASP A 43 2.16 8.09 -16.43
N TRP A 44 1.97 6.84 -16.88
CA TRP A 44 1.51 5.70 -16.06
C TRP A 44 0.10 5.88 -15.46
N GLY A 45 -0.70 6.83 -15.95
CA GLY A 45 -2.10 6.98 -15.60
C GLY A 45 -2.95 5.81 -16.13
N THR A 46 -3.87 5.28 -15.32
CA THR A 46 -4.84 4.27 -15.78
C THR A 46 -5.92 4.92 -16.63
N ILE A 47 -6.01 4.54 -17.90
CA ILE A 47 -7.13 4.98 -18.76
C ILE A 47 -8.36 4.12 -18.40
N ALA A 48 -9.43 4.77 -17.94
CA ALA A 48 -10.67 4.08 -17.60
C ALA A 48 -11.34 3.49 -18.85
N ALA A 49 -11.76 2.23 -18.76
CA ALA A 49 -12.50 1.57 -19.83
C ALA A 49 -13.97 2.04 -19.84
N GLN A 50 -14.49 2.32 -21.03
CA GLN A 50 -15.93 2.24 -21.27
C GLN A 50 -16.29 0.78 -21.52
N VAL A 51 -17.11 0.22 -20.62
CA VAL A 51 -17.54 -1.17 -20.69
C VAL A 51 -18.82 -1.26 -21.51
N GLY A 52 -18.78 -2.02 -22.60
CA GLY A 52 -19.94 -2.31 -23.45
C GLY A 52 -20.91 -3.32 -22.83
N PRO A 53 -21.99 -3.67 -23.54
CA PRO A 53 -22.94 -4.68 -23.08
C PRO A 53 -22.27 -6.01 -22.76
N VAL A 54 -22.67 -6.64 -21.66
CA VAL A 54 -22.20 -7.95 -21.23
C VAL A 54 -23.19 -9.01 -21.71
N GLN A 55 -22.73 -9.97 -22.52
CA GLN A 55 -23.51 -11.12 -22.93
C GLN A 55 -23.05 -12.35 -22.16
N ARG A 56 -24.00 -13.24 -21.85
CA ARG A 56 -23.78 -14.46 -21.08
C ARG A 56 -24.40 -15.63 -21.82
N GLU A 57 -23.66 -16.73 -21.87
CA GLU A 57 -24.13 -18.04 -22.32
C GLU A 57 -23.70 -19.09 -21.30
N ASP A 58 -24.66 -19.72 -20.64
CA ASP A 58 -24.43 -20.77 -19.65
C ASP A 58 -25.05 -22.10 -20.04
N THR A 59 -24.31 -23.17 -19.75
CA THR A 59 -24.79 -24.56 -19.79
C THR A 59 -24.70 -25.15 -18.38
N GLN A 60 -24.98 -26.45 -18.24
CA GLN A 60 -24.79 -27.13 -16.94
C GLN A 60 -23.32 -27.21 -16.49
N SER A 61 -22.35 -27.13 -17.41
CA SER A 61 -20.93 -27.36 -17.12
C SER A 61 -20.00 -26.23 -17.56
N THR A 62 -20.52 -25.22 -18.27
CA THR A 62 -19.73 -24.11 -18.81
C THR A 62 -20.45 -22.78 -18.66
N LEU A 63 -19.67 -21.71 -18.52
CA LEU A 63 -20.13 -20.32 -18.53
C LEU A 63 -19.22 -19.52 -19.47
N THR A 64 -19.82 -18.87 -20.46
CA THR A 64 -19.14 -17.93 -21.35
C THR A 64 -19.69 -16.53 -21.12
N VAL A 65 -18.79 -15.56 -20.98
CA VAL A 65 -19.13 -14.14 -20.86
C VAL A 65 -18.36 -13.36 -21.92
N THR A 66 -19.04 -12.52 -22.68
CA THR A 66 -18.42 -11.64 -23.67
C THR A 66 -18.77 -10.19 -23.41
N LEU A 67 -17.81 -9.31 -23.65
CA LEU A 67 -17.95 -7.87 -23.48
C LEU A 67 -16.92 -7.15 -24.36
N THR A 68 -17.14 -5.87 -24.61
CA THR A 68 -16.18 -5.03 -25.33
C THR A 68 -15.76 -3.87 -24.45
N LEU A 69 -14.46 -3.70 -24.26
CA LEU A 69 -13.87 -2.54 -23.58
C LEU A 69 -13.45 -1.50 -24.63
N ARG A 70 -13.64 -0.22 -24.34
CA ARG A 70 -13.12 0.89 -25.16
C ARG A 70 -12.30 1.83 -24.29
N PHE A 71 -11.07 2.10 -24.72
CA PHE A 71 -10.18 3.06 -24.08
C PHE A 71 -9.96 4.22 -25.04
N MET A 72 -10.23 5.43 -24.59
CA MET A 72 -10.09 6.65 -25.40
C MET A 72 -8.93 7.47 -24.86
N HIS A 73 -7.99 7.83 -25.73
CA HIS A 73 -6.83 8.63 -25.35
C HIS A 73 -6.35 9.44 -26.56
N GLU A 74 -6.19 10.76 -26.39
CA GLU A 74 -5.63 11.68 -27.41
C GLU A 74 -6.24 11.54 -28.82
N GLY A 75 -7.56 11.28 -28.90
CA GLY A 75 -8.27 11.13 -30.18
C GLY A 75 -8.21 9.74 -30.80
N ALA A 76 -7.43 8.81 -30.24
CA ALA A 76 -7.42 7.40 -30.62
C ALA A 76 -8.34 6.56 -29.69
N VAL A 77 -8.89 5.48 -30.25
CA VAL A 77 -9.74 4.52 -29.52
C VAL A 77 -9.15 3.13 -29.65
N LEU A 78 -8.83 2.50 -28.51
CA LEU A 78 -8.50 1.08 -28.44
C LEU A 78 -9.78 0.32 -28.08
N THR A 79 -10.29 -0.48 -29.02
CA THR A 79 -11.44 -1.37 -28.82
C THR A 79 -10.95 -2.78 -28.54
N VAL A 80 -11.43 -3.39 -27.46
CA VAL A 80 -10.95 -4.69 -26.98
C VAL A 80 -12.16 -5.60 -26.69
N PRO A 81 -12.59 -6.42 -27.66
CA PRO A 81 -13.47 -7.54 -27.41
C PRO A 81 -12.78 -8.53 -26.47
N VAL A 82 -13.47 -8.90 -25.40
CA VAL A 82 -13.03 -9.84 -24.38
C VAL A 82 -14.02 -11.00 -24.32
N ARG A 83 -13.48 -12.23 -24.33
CA ARG A 83 -14.24 -13.46 -24.09
C ARG A 83 -13.66 -14.19 -22.89
N LEU A 84 -14.51 -14.47 -21.92
CA LEU A 84 -14.25 -15.34 -20.79
C LEU A 84 -14.96 -16.67 -21.00
N HIS A 85 -14.27 -17.77 -20.76
CA HIS A 85 -14.83 -19.12 -20.74
C HIS A 85 -14.41 -19.84 -19.46
N LEU A 86 -15.39 -20.28 -18.68
CA LEU A 86 -15.20 -20.95 -17.39
C LEU A 86 -15.85 -22.35 -17.45
N CYS A 87 -15.13 -23.36 -16.99
CA CYS A 87 -15.64 -24.69 -16.70
C CYS A 87 -14.91 -25.27 -15.47
N ASP A 88 -15.20 -26.52 -15.11
CA ASP A 88 -14.53 -27.14 -13.96
C ASP A 88 -13.01 -27.28 -14.22
N GLY A 89 -12.21 -26.77 -13.28
CA GLY A 89 -10.75 -26.81 -13.35
C GLY A 89 -10.11 -25.86 -14.37
N HIS A 90 -10.87 -25.01 -15.08
CA HIS A 90 -10.32 -24.17 -16.14
C HIS A 90 -11.06 -22.83 -16.34
N LEU A 91 -10.29 -21.75 -16.44
CA LEU A 91 -10.71 -20.42 -16.86
C LEU A 91 -9.82 -19.96 -18.02
N GLN A 92 -10.42 -19.50 -19.10
CA GLN A 92 -9.72 -18.83 -20.19
C GLN A 92 -10.30 -17.44 -20.42
N MET A 93 -9.43 -16.44 -20.52
CA MET A 93 -9.79 -15.08 -20.96
C MET A 93 -8.97 -14.71 -22.19
N GLN A 94 -9.64 -14.27 -23.25
CA GLN A 94 -9.03 -13.82 -24.50
C GLN A 94 -9.42 -12.37 -24.78
N ALA A 95 -8.47 -11.57 -25.24
CA ALA A 95 -8.66 -10.20 -25.68
C ALA A 95 -8.14 -10.02 -27.11
N ARG A 96 -8.86 -9.27 -27.95
CA ARG A 96 -8.51 -8.97 -29.35
C ARG A 96 -8.43 -7.46 -29.61
N PRO A 97 -7.39 -6.78 -29.11
CA PRO A 97 -7.29 -5.33 -29.22
C PRO A 97 -7.22 -4.85 -30.68
N MET A 98 -7.90 -3.73 -30.96
CA MET A 98 -7.89 -3.03 -32.24
C MET A 98 -7.81 -1.53 -32.00
N ALA A 99 -6.85 -0.84 -32.61
CA ALA A 99 -6.66 0.60 -32.46
C ALA A 99 -7.24 1.35 -33.68
N SER A 100 -8.01 2.42 -33.45
CA SER A 100 -8.57 3.24 -34.55
C SER A 100 -7.52 4.08 -35.29
N ALA A 101 -6.39 4.33 -34.63
CA ALA A 101 -5.24 5.09 -35.10
C ALA A 101 -4.01 4.62 -34.30
N ALA A 102 -2.84 5.22 -34.56
CA ALA A 102 -1.69 5.10 -33.68
C ALA A 102 -2.09 5.41 -32.22
N PHE A 103 -1.77 4.52 -31.28
CA PHE A 103 -2.14 4.65 -29.87
C PHE A 103 -0.90 4.54 -28.98
N LEU A 104 -0.51 5.66 -28.38
CA LEU A 104 0.66 5.75 -27.50
C LEU A 104 0.32 5.22 -26.09
N THR A 105 1.15 4.34 -25.54
CA THR A 105 0.90 3.71 -24.25
C THR A 105 2.17 3.20 -23.56
N ASN A 106 2.17 3.13 -22.23
CA ASN A 106 3.20 2.39 -21.46
C ASN A 106 2.81 0.91 -21.26
N ARG A 107 1.52 0.58 -21.40
CA ARG A 107 0.99 -0.77 -21.20
C ARG A 107 -0.40 -0.88 -21.80
N ALA A 108 -0.63 -1.90 -22.63
CA ALA A 108 -1.96 -2.32 -23.05
C ALA A 108 -2.01 -3.86 -23.05
N GLY A 109 -2.75 -4.46 -22.11
CA GLY A 109 -2.88 -5.91 -22.05
C GLY A 109 -3.37 -6.45 -20.71
N PHE A 110 -3.36 -7.79 -20.60
CA PHE A 110 -3.84 -8.46 -19.40
C PHE A 110 -2.93 -8.25 -18.20
N THR A 111 -3.57 -8.12 -17.04
CA THR A 111 -2.96 -8.28 -15.73
C THR A 111 -3.72 -9.32 -14.93
N VAL A 112 -2.99 -10.15 -14.19
CA VAL A 112 -3.52 -11.18 -13.30
C VAL A 112 -3.01 -10.92 -11.90
N LEU A 113 -3.94 -10.76 -10.96
CA LEU A 113 -3.65 -10.61 -9.55
C LEU A 113 -3.83 -11.97 -8.86
N HIS A 114 -2.76 -12.45 -8.25
CA HIS A 114 -2.73 -13.66 -7.44
C HIS A 114 -2.99 -13.27 -5.98
N PRO A 115 -3.86 -14.00 -5.25
CA PRO A 115 -4.09 -13.72 -3.82
C PRO A 115 -2.79 -13.87 -3.03
N ILE A 116 -2.69 -13.23 -1.86
CA ILE A 116 -1.51 -13.38 -0.98
C ILE A 116 -1.63 -14.65 -0.13
N ALA A 117 -2.81 -14.89 0.42
CA ALA A 117 -3.08 -16.05 1.27
C ALA A 117 -2.76 -17.35 0.52
N GLY A 118 -1.96 -18.21 1.13
CA GLY A 118 -1.49 -19.46 0.53
C GLY A 118 -0.38 -19.31 -0.53
N VAL A 119 -0.22 -18.13 -1.15
CA VAL A 119 0.73 -17.90 -2.26
C VAL A 119 2.06 -17.33 -1.77
N ALA A 120 2.08 -16.46 -0.77
CA ALA A 120 3.34 -15.92 -0.25
C ALA A 120 4.23 -17.05 0.33
N GLY A 121 5.44 -17.22 -0.21
CA GLY A 121 6.32 -18.35 0.13
C GLY A 121 5.94 -19.68 -0.55
N ALA A 122 4.97 -19.69 -1.47
CA ALA A 122 4.63 -20.90 -2.21
C ALA A 122 5.75 -21.25 -3.20
N PRO A 123 6.13 -22.54 -3.31
CA PRO A 123 7.02 -22.97 -4.38
C PRO A 123 6.33 -22.72 -5.73
N ALA A 124 7.13 -22.30 -6.70
CA ALA A 124 6.69 -21.98 -8.05
C ALA A 124 7.67 -22.54 -9.08
N ARG A 125 7.19 -22.63 -10.32
CA ARG A 125 8.02 -22.89 -11.49
C ARG A 125 7.59 -21.95 -12.61
N VAL A 126 8.56 -21.22 -13.13
CA VAL A 126 8.40 -20.31 -14.27
C VAL A 126 8.86 -21.05 -15.52
N THR A 127 8.01 -21.10 -16.54
CA THR A 127 8.42 -21.48 -17.90
C THR A 127 8.60 -20.21 -18.70
N HIS A 128 9.76 -20.07 -19.33
CA HIS A 128 10.20 -18.90 -20.07
C HIS A 128 9.74 -18.94 -21.52
N GLY A 129 9.80 -17.79 -22.22
CA GLY A 129 9.36 -17.68 -23.62
C GLY A 129 10.14 -18.58 -24.59
N ASN A 130 11.37 -18.95 -24.21
CA ASN A 130 12.22 -19.90 -24.94
C ASN A 130 11.97 -21.38 -24.58
N GLY A 131 11.01 -21.67 -23.69
CA GLY A 131 10.68 -23.02 -23.22
C GLY A 131 11.54 -23.54 -22.06
N THR A 132 12.58 -22.81 -21.64
CA THR A 132 13.36 -23.17 -20.44
C THR A 132 12.52 -23.00 -19.17
N GLN A 133 12.90 -23.70 -18.09
CA GLN A 133 12.17 -23.66 -16.83
C GLN A 133 13.09 -23.35 -15.66
N THR A 134 12.58 -22.51 -14.76
CA THR A 134 13.25 -22.16 -13.51
C THR A 134 12.34 -22.48 -12.33
N ASN A 135 12.84 -23.27 -11.38
CA ASN A 135 12.19 -23.48 -10.09
C ASN A 135 12.46 -22.26 -9.19
N ALA A 136 11.43 -21.76 -8.52
CA ALA A 136 11.49 -20.55 -7.71
C ALA A 136 10.53 -20.64 -6.51
N GLU A 137 10.45 -19.57 -5.73
CA GLU A 137 9.48 -19.42 -4.65
C GLU A 137 8.87 -18.01 -4.73
N PHE A 138 7.57 -17.88 -4.50
CA PHE A 138 6.97 -16.57 -4.29
C PHE A 138 7.60 -15.90 -3.08
N PRO A 139 7.94 -14.60 -3.14
CA PRO A 139 8.62 -13.93 -2.03
C PRO A 139 7.86 -14.03 -0.70
N TRP A 140 8.55 -14.51 0.33
CA TRP A 140 8.01 -14.54 1.70
C TRP A 140 8.03 -13.16 2.35
N LEU A 141 9.21 -12.52 2.31
CA LEU A 141 9.39 -11.09 2.51
C LEU A 141 9.09 -10.38 1.19
N ILE A 142 8.65 -9.13 1.27
CA ILE A 142 8.27 -8.38 0.07
C ILE A 142 9.52 -8.12 -0.78
N ASP A 143 9.47 -8.53 -2.05
CA ASP A 143 10.55 -8.29 -3.01
C ASP A 143 10.51 -6.84 -3.51
N PRO A 144 11.64 -6.11 -3.52
CA PRO A 144 11.65 -4.72 -3.93
C PRO A 144 11.50 -4.47 -5.45
N TRP A 145 11.66 -5.53 -6.27
CA TRP A 145 11.82 -5.47 -7.72
C TRP A 145 10.83 -6.38 -8.45
N ARG A 146 11.32 -7.29 -9.31
CA ARG A 146 10.53 -8.21 -10.14
C ARG A 146 10.83 -9.64 -9.69
N PRO A 147 9.92 -10.31 -8.94
CA PRO A 147 10.14 -11.67 -8.48
C PRO A 147 10.40 -12.65 -9.63
N PHE A 148 9.63 -12.54 -10.71
CA PHE A 148 9.70 -13.38 -11.89
C PHE A 148 9.69 -12.53 -13.16
N THR A 149 10.53 -12.88 -14.13
CA THR A 149 10.63 -12.23 -15.45
C THR A 149 10.49 -13.27 -16.56
N ASP A 150 10.18 -12.79 -17.78
CA ASP A 150 9.94 -13.63 -18.96
C ASP A 150 9.02 -14.82 -18.67
N ILE A 151 7.78 -14.55 -18.29
CA ILE A 151 6.80 -15.56 -17.89
C ILE A 151 5.94 -15.94 -19.10
N ALA A 152 6.12 -17.16 -19.61
CA ALA A 152 5.16 -17.79 -20.51
C ALA A 152 4.13 -18.60 -19.71
N ASP A 153 4.58 -19.37 -18.72
CA ASP A 153 3.71 -20.15 -17.84
C ASP A 153 4.21 -20.07 -16.39
N LEU A 154 3.28 -19.94 -15.45
CA LEU A 154 3.55 -19.91 -14.01
C LEU A 154 2.76 -21.04 -13.32
N THR A 155 3.49 -22.02 -12.79
CA THR A 155 2.91 -23.14 -12.03
C THR A 155 3.25 -22.97 -10.55
N TYR A 156 2.27 -23.12 -9.66
CA TYR A 156 2.51 -23.07 -8.21
C TYR A 156 1.46 -23.87 -7.44
N GLN A 157 1.74 -24.16 -6.17
CA GLN A 157 0.77 -24.78 -5.27
C GLN A 157 0.48 -23.87 -4.08
N ALA A 158 -0.80 -23.62 -3.82
CA ALA A 158 -1.27 -22.79 -2.71
C ALA A 158 -2.52 -23.43 -2.09
N ASP A 159 -2.51 -23.59 -0.76
CA ASP A 159 -3.65 -24.10 0.04
C ASP A 159 -4.34 -25.34 -0.57
N GLY A 160 -3.55 -26.35 -0.95
CA GLY A 160 -4.06 -27.62 -1.49
C GLY A 160 -4.56 -27.59 -2.94
N LEU A 161 -4.33 -26.48 -3.66
CA LEU A 161 -4.55 -26.38 -5.11
C LEU A 161 -3.22 -26.26 -5.84
N ALA A 162 -3.09 -27.01 -6.93
CA ALA A 162 -2.06 -26.78 -7.94
C ALA A 162 -2.65 -25.90 -9.04
N LEU A 163 -2.01 -24.78 -9.34
CA LEU A 163 -2.40 -23.85 -10.38
C LEU A 163 -1.37 -23.84 -11.50
N HIS A 164 -1.85 -23.70 -12.73
CA HIS A 164 -1.05 -23.46 -13.92
C HIS A 164 -1.66 -22.28 -14.68
N CYS A 165 -0.94 -21.16 -14.72
CA CYS A 165 -1.32 -19.96 -15.45
C CYS A 165 -0.46 -19.83 -16.71
N ALA A 166 -1.05 -19.89 -17.90
CA ALA A 166 -0.39 -19.67 -19.17
C ALA A 166 -0.74 -18.27 -19.71
N PHE A 167 0.27 -17.55 -20.16
CA PHE A 167 0.13 -16.20 -20.71
C PHE A 167 0.62 -16.20 -22.15
N ARG A 168 -0.19 -15.66 -23.07
CA ARG A 168 0.11 -15.64 -24.51
C ARG A 168 -0.20 -14.26 -25.09
N GLY A 169 0.51 -13.91 -26.15
CA GLY A 169 0.33 -12.66 -26.90
C GLY A 169 1.26 -11.52 -26.52
N ASP A 170 2.11 -11.69 -25.50
CA ASP A 170 3.17 -10.76 -25.10
C ASP A 170 4.14 -11.44 -24.11
N THR A 171 5.21 -10.75 -23.71
CA THR A 171 6.06 -11.13 -22.58
C THR A 171 5.45 -10.62 -21.27
N PHE A 172 5.32 -11.49 -20.28
CA PHE A 172 4.79 -11.15 -18.96
C PHE A 172 5.87 -11.17 -17.89
N GLU A 173 5.70 -10.34 -16.86
CA GLU A 173 6.58 -10.28 -15.68
C GLU A 173 5.72 -10.18 -14.41
N MET A 174 6.36 -10.29 -13.25
CA MET A 174 5.69 -10.16 -11.96
C MET A 174 6.18 -8.95 -11.17
N GLU A 175 5.23 -8.29 -10.51
CA GLU A 175 5.45 -7.32 -9.43
C GLU A 175 4.91 -7.90 -8.13
N ASP A 176 5.65 -7.70 -7.04
CA ASP A 176 5.14 -7.89 -5.70
C ASP A 176 4.34 -6.65 -5.27
N GLN A 177 3.03 -6.63 -5.54
CA GLN A 177 2.23 -5.41 -5.31
C GLN A 177 2.02 -5.09 -3.82
N ARG A 178 2.41 -6.00 -2.93
CA ARG A 178 2.46 -5.73 -1.48
C ARG A 178 3.37 -4.55 -1.16
N GLN A 179 4.34 -4.25 -2.03
CA GLN A 179 5.12 -3.01 -1.98
C GLN A 179 4.23 -1.77 -1.75
N TRP A 180 3.11 -1.65 -2.46
CA TRP A 180 2.22 -0.47 -2.44
C TRP A 180 1.00 -0.63 -1.53
N GLY A 181 0.93 -1.67 -0.70
CA GLY A 181 -0.27 -1.92 0.10
C GLY A 181 -1.27 -2.88 -0.53
N ASP A 182 -1.12 -3.26 -1.80
CA ASP A 182 -2.11 -4.12 -2.46
C ASP A 182 -2.06 -5.55 -1.91
N ALA A 183 -3.22 -6.19 -1.88
CA ALA A 183 -3.39 -7.55 -1.40
C ALA A 183 -3.12 -8.61 -2.49
N SER A 184 -2.05 -8.47 -3.28
CA SER A 184 -1.76 -9.41 -4.36
C SER A 184 -0.29 -9.45 -4.84
N PHE A 185 0.05 -10.50 -5.59
CA PHE A 185 1.12 -10.46 -6.59
C PHE A 185 0.51 -10.18 -7.96
N LYS A 186 1.16 -9.38 -8.81
CA LYS A 186 0.64 -9.04 -10.14
C LYS A 186 1.54 -9.61 -11.23
N THR A 187 0.98 -10.45 -12.09
CA THR A 187 1.56 -10.74 -13.40
C THR A 187 1.00 -9.76 -14.42
N TYR A 188 1.86 -9.12 -15.22
CA TYR A 188 1.48 -8.08 -16.19
C TYR A 188 2.30 -8.18 -17.48
N ASN A 189 1.74 -7.71 -18.59
CA ASN A 189 2.50 -7.36 -19.80
C ASN A 189 2.81 -5.86 -19.82
N ARG A 190 3.72 -5.34 -20.64
CA ARG A 190 4.87 -5.98 -21.26
C ARG A 190 6.07 -5.85 -20.28
N SER A 191 7.17 -6.56 -20.56
CA SER A 191 8.43 -6.41 -19.81
C SER A 191 8.86 -4.96 -19.65
N LEU A 192 9.32 -4.60 -18.44
CA LEU A 192 9.83 -3.26 -18.12
C LEU A 192 11.21 -2.96 -18.73
N ASP A 193 11.89 -3.97 -19.29
CA ASP A 193 13.19 -3.78 -19.95
C ASP A 193 13.06 -3.26 -21.39
N LEU A 194 11.83 -3.18 -21.92
CA LEU A 194 11.57 -2.74 -23.29
C LEU A 194 11.22 -1.23 -23.30
N PRO A 195 11.52 -0.50 -24.38
CA PRO A 195 11.30 0.94 -24.42
C PRO A 195 9.84 1.33 -24.15
N TRP A 196 9.66 2.40 -23.38
CA TRP A 196 8.37 3.02 -23.08
C TRP A 196 8.49 4.57 -23.10
N PRO A 197 7.43 5.30 -23.50
CA PRO A 197 6.19 4.78 -24.09
C PRO A 197 6.43 4.13 -25.46
N TYR A 198 5.48 3.30 -25.90
CA TYR A 198 5.49 2.68 -27.22
C TYR A 198 4.17 2.93 -27.96
N GLU A 199 4.19 2.78 -29.28
CA GLU A 199 3.02 3.00 -30.13
C GLU A 199 2.43 1.67 -30.59
N LEU A 200 1.12 1.51 -30.41
CA LEU A 200 0.33 0.48 -31.08
C LEU A 200 -0.10 0.99 -32.46
N PRO A 201 0.14 0.25 -33.56
CA PRO A 201 -0.26 0.67 -34.89
C PRO A 201 -1.79 0.69 -35.03
N ALA A 202 -2.29 1.47 -35.99
CA ALA A 202 -3.70 1.42 -36.38
C ALA A 202 -4.07 0.03 -36.91
N GLY A 203 -5.26 -0.46 -36.55
CA GLY A 203 -5.76 -1.78 -36.96
C GLY A 203 -5.63 -2.84 -35.88
N ASP A 204 -5.48 -4.10 -36.31
CA ASP A 204 -5.44 -5.27 -35.44
C ASP A 204 -4.13 -5.34 -34.65
N ILE A 205 -4.26 -5.54 -33.34
CA ILE A 205 -3.14 -5.78 -32.43
C ILE A 205 -3.15 -7.26 -32.02
N ALA A 206 -1.97 -7.79 -31.70
CA ALA A 206 -1.82 -9.18 -31.29
C ALA A 206 -2.81 -9.56 -30.17
N ALA A 207 -3.55 -10.66 -30.38
CA ALA A 207 -4.48 -11.17 -29.39
C ALA A 207 -3.73 -11.70 -28.17
N GLN A 208 -4.26 -11.44 -26.98
CA GLN A 208 -3.72 -11.94 -25.73
C GLN A 208 -4.64 -13.00 -25.13
N THR A 209 -4.06 -13.96 -24.43
CA THR A 209 -4.82 -15.01 -23.73
C THR A 209 -4.20 -15.31 -22.37
N VAL A 210 -5.06 -15.42 -21.37
CA VAL A 210 -4.75 -15.92 -20.03
C VAL A 210 -5.53 -17.23 -19.85
N ASP A 211 -4.80 -18.34 -19.64
CA ASP A 211 -5.36 -19.67 -19.41
C ASP A 211 -4.97 -20.14 -18.02
N ILE A 212 -5.95 -20.34 -17.14
CA ILE A 212 -5.73 -20.74 -15.74
C ILE A 212 -6.37 -22.09 -15.53
N ARG A 213 -5.56 -23.06 -15.12
CA ARG A 213 -6.01 -24.40 -14.76
C ARG A 213 -5.72 -24.68 -13.30
N TRP A 214 -6.64 -25.37 -12.64
CA TRP A 214 -6.45 -25.78 -11.25
C TRP A 214 -6.96 -27.19 -11.00
N HIS A 215 -6.32 -27.88 -10.06
CA HIS A 215 -6.81 -29.14 -9.52
C HIS A 215 -6.37 -29.28 -8.06
N ARG A 216 -7.13 -30.06 -7.29
CA ARG A 216 -6.76 -30.39 -5.91
C ARG A 216 -5.51 -31.26 -5.91
N THR A 217 -4.61 -30.99 -4.97
CA THR A 217 -3.38 -31.76 -4.78
C THR A 217 -3.13 -31.99 -3.28
N SER A 218 -2.51 -33.12 -2.96
CA SER A 218 -2.10 -33.48 -1.60
C SER A 218 -0.67 -34.00 -1.65
N GLY A 219 0.30 -33.09 -1.71
CA GLY A 219 1.72 -33.43 -1.77
C GLY A 219 2.58 -32.23 -2.12
N THR A 220 3.83 -32.23 -1.66
CA THR A 220 4.80 -31.18 -2.00
C THR A 220 5.15 -31.27 -3.50
N PRO A 221 5.19 -30.16 -4.25
CA PRO A 221 5.53 -30.20 -5.66
C PRO A 221 6.99 -30.63 -5.84
N ALA A 222 7.28 -31.35 -6.93
CA ALA A 222 8.64 -31.80 -7.26
C ALA A 222 9.63 -30.64 -7.50
N TYR A 223 9.13 -29.44 -7.77
CA TYR A 223 9.92 -28.21 -7.93
C TYR A 223 10.09 -27.41 -6.63
N ALA A 224 9.56 -27.90 -5.50
CA ALA A 224 9.88 -27.30 -4.20
C ALA A 224 11.35 -27.55 -3.86
N HIS A 225 12.01 -26.57 -3.24
CA HIS A 225 13.35 -26.75 -2.71
C HIS A 225 13.37 -27.83 -1.62
N ALA A 226 14.36 -28.73 -1.67
CA ALA A 226 14.50 -29.86 -0.74
C ALA A 226 14.72 -29.41 0.72
N THR A 227 15.21 -28.17 0.92
CA THR A 227 15.27 -27.53 2.23
C THR A 227 14.43 -26.25 2.15
N PRO A 228 13.20 -26.22 2.68
CA PRO A 228 12.45 -24.98 2.75
C PRO A 228 13.27 -23.99 3.58
N THR A 229 13.38 -22.75 3.10
CA THR A 229 13.91 -21.64 3.89
C THR A 229 13.17 -21.65 5.23
N PRO A 230 13.86 -21.68 6.39
CA PRO A 230 13.20 -21.80 7.69
C PRO A 230 12.21 -20.65 7.84
N ARG A 231 10.92 -21.01 7.75
CA ARG A 231 9.79 -20.11 7.88
C ARG A 231 9.20 -20.28 9.27
N PRO A 232 8.79 -19.20 9.95
CA PRO A 232 7.78 -19.32 10.98
C PRO A 232 6.57 -20.06 10.37
N THR A 233 6.02 -21.05 11.07
CA THR A 233 4.95 -21.93 10.59
C THR A 233 3.81 -21.18 9.88
N SER A 234 3.37 -21.73 8.75
CA SER A 234 2.44 -21.22 7.72
C SER A 234 1.38 -20.19 8.15
N PRO A 235 1.22 -19.06 7.42
CA PRO A 235 0.27 -18.00 7.74
C PRO A 235 -1.15 -18.24 7.21
N SER A 236 -1.42 -19.28 6.41
CA SER A 236 -2.76 -19.38 5.78
C SER A 236 -3.89 -19.62 6.79
N GLN A 237 -3.56 -19.95 8.04
CA GLN A 237 -4.51 -19.94 9.18
C GLN A 237 -3.89 -19.55 10.54
N ALA A 238 -2.56 -19.47 10.66
CA ALA A 238 -1.91 -19.12 11.92
C ALA A 238 -2.03 -17.61 12.18
N GLN A 239 -2.79 -17.28 13.22
CA GLN A 239 -2.88 -15.92 13.75
C GLN A 239 -1.47 -15.41 14.08
N PRO A 240 -1.15 -14.15 13.79
CA PRO A 240 0.04 -13.57 14.40
C PRO A 240 -0.19 -13.59 15.92
N THR A 241 0.48 -14.49 16.62
CA THR A 241 0.51 -14.43 18.08
C THR A 241 1.19 -13.11 18.43
N PRO A 242 0.54 -12.23 19.24
CA PRO A 242 1.14 -10.96 19.61
C PRO A 242 2.56 -11.22 20.13
N HIS A 243 3.53 -10.38 19.71
CA HIS A 243 4.86 -10.43 20.31
C HIS A 243 4.70 -10.32 21.84
N ARG A 244 4.96 -11.42 22.56
CA ARG A 244 4.77 -11.49 24.01
C ARG A 244 5.59 -10.37 24.67
N GLY A 245 4.90 -9.39 25.27
CA GLY A 245 5.51 -8.25 25.96
C GLY A 245 5.48 -6.92 25.19
N ALA A 246 5.02 -6.87 23.93
CA ALA A 246 4.83 -5.61 23.22
C ALA A 246 3.49 -4.94 23.61
N GLY A 247 3.55 -3.70 24.06
CA GLY A 247 2.35 -2.86 24.25
C GLY A 247 1.82 -2.31 22.92
N PHE A 248 0.56 -1.91 22.90
CA PHE A 248 -0.04 -1.24 21.75
C PHE A 248 0.69 0.07 21.43
N ALA A 249 0.80 0.41 20.14
CA ALA A 249 1.58 1.55 19.68
C ALA A 249 1.13 2.88 20.30
N GLN A 250 2.08 3.80 20.51
CA GLN A 250 1.72 5.20 20.75
C GLN A 250 1.08 5.80 19.50
N THR A 251 0.06 6.61 19.67
CA THR A 251 -0.60 7.33 18.57
C THR A 251 0.03 8.71 18.39
N ALA A 252 0.42 9.02 17.16
CA ALA A 252 0.90 10.34 16.75
C ALA A 252 -0.08 11.00 15.78
N LEU A 253 -0.13 12.34 15.76
CA LEU A 253 -0.78 13.09 14.68
C LEU A 253 0.25 13.95 13.94
N LEU A 254 0.20 13.94 12.61
CA LEU A 254 1.06 14.82 11.82
C LEU A 254 0.56 16.26 11.87
N ILE A 255 1.50 17.20 11.95
CA ILE A 255 1.22 18.64 11.90
C ILE A 255 2.26 19.37 11.04
N THR A 256 1.79 20.29 10.22
CA THR A 256 2.63 21.21 9.44
C THR A 256 2.97 22.45 10.28
N ALA A 257 4.04 23.18 9.92
CA ALA A 257 4.37 24.43 10.59
C ALA A 257 3.25 25.48 10.48
N GLN A 258 2.60 25.58 9.31
CA GLN A 258 1.45 26.46 9.10
C GLN A 258 0.31 26.15 10.07
N ASP A 259 0.03 24.86 10.27
CA ASP A 259 -1.01 24.41 11.19
C ASP A 259 -0.59 24.49 12.66
N ALA A 260 0.70 24.52 12.98
CA ALA A 260 1.20 24.64 14.34
C ALA A 260 0.74 25.95 15.00
N GLN A 261 0.76 27.05 14.25
CA GLN A 261 0.23 28.35 14.69
C GLN A 261 -1.27 28.25 15.00
N ARG A 262 -2.03 27.64 14.09
CA ARG A 262 -3.47 27.41 14.27
C ARG A 262 -3.74 26.57 15.52
N LEU A 263 -2.96 25.52 15.76
CA LEU A 263 -3.14 24.66 16.91
C LEU A 263 -2.83 25.35 18.23
N CYS A 264 -1.82 26.23 18.30
CA CYS A 264 -1.54 26.97 19.53
C CYS A 264 -2.74 27.84 19.97
N HIS A 265 -3.57 28.32 19.04
CA HIS A 265 -4.79 29.06 19.38
C HIS A 265 -5.89 28.21 20.00
N ASP A 266 -5.97 26.92 19.65
CA ASP A 266 -6.92 25.97 20.23
C ASP A 266 -6.30 24.57 20.41
N PRO A 267 -5.47 24.38 21.46
CA PRO A 267 -4.85 23.08 21.72
C PRO A 267 -5.86 21.99 22.12
N SER A 268 -7.09 22.37 22.48
CA SER A 268 -8.13 21.43 22.91
C SER A 268 -8.54 20.47 21.79
N VAL A 269 -8.27 20.84 20.52
CA VAL A 269 -8.42 19.96 19.36
C VAL A 269 -7.70 18.62 19.55
N LEU A 270 -6.51 18.61 20.18
CA LEU A 270 -5.77 17.36 20.41
C LEU A 270 -6.49 16.40 21.35
N ALA A 271 -7.25 16.92 22.34
CA ALA A 271 -8.00 16.08 23.28
C ALA A 271 -9.07 15.23 22.58
N ARG A 272 -9.54 15.66 21.39
CA ARG A 272 -10.51 14.91 20.59
C ARG A 272 -10.01 13.53 20.19
N ALA A 273 -8.72 13.39 19.88
CA ALA A 273 -8.09 12.12 19.50
C ALA A 273 -7.10 11.60 20.55
N GLY A 274 -6.70 12.42 21.52
CA GLY A 274 -5.81 12.05 22.64
C GLY A 274 -4.45 11.46 22.23
N PRO A 275 -3.73 11.99 21.22
CA PRO A 275 -2.45 11.42 20.82
C PRO A 275 -1.40 11.56 21.92
N GLN A 276 -0.41 10.68 21.95
CA GLN A 276 0.77 10.84 22.82
C GLN A 276 1.82 11.74 22.16
N ARG A 277 1.81 11.82 20.82
CA ARG A 277 2.89 12.45 20.04
C ARG A 277 2.34 13.33 18.91
N LEU A 278 3.15 14.29 18.48
CA LEU A 278 2.94 15.08 17.28
C LEU A 278 4.12 14.87 16.34
N LEU A 279 3.86 14.49 15.09
CA LEU A 279 4.88 14.39 14.04
C LEU A 279 4.97 15.75 13.33
N CYS A 280 5.97 16.53 13.71
CA CYS A 280 6.26 17.86 13.20
C CYS A 280 7.03 17.78 11.89
N HIS A 281 6.37 18.16 10.80
CA HIS A 281 6.97 18.18 9.47
C HIS A 281 7.71 19.47 9.20
N VAL A 282 9.03 19.39 8.98
CA VAL A 282 9.87 20.48 8.51
C VAL A 282 10.44 20.14 7.15
N ASP A 283 10.23 21.03 6.17
CA ASP A 283 10.79 20.88 4.83
C ASP A 283 11.76 22.01 4.49
N ALA A 284 13.04 21.66 4.33
CA ALA A 284 14.07 22.62 3.94
C ALA A 284 13.92 23.13 2.51
N GLY A 285 13.26 22.37 1.62
CA GLY A 285 12.93 22.81 0.27
C GLY A 285 11.69 23.70 0.19
N ALA A 286 10.94 23.89 1.29
CA ALA A 286 9.73 24.71 1.28
C ALA A 286 10.01 26.21 1.03
N ALA A 287 11.23 26.67 1.26
CA ALA A 287 11.63 28.05 0.98
C ALA A 287 11.48 28.39 -0.52
N ASP A 288 11.81 27.44 -1.40
CA ASP A 288 11.77 27.63 -2.85
C ASP A 288 10.33 27.62 -3.40
N THR A 289 9.42 26.91 -2.73
CA THR A 289 8.03 26.71 -3.19
C THR A 289 7.01 27.63 -2.53
N SER A 290 7.17 27.90 -1.24
CA SER A 290 6.20 28.63 -0.40
C SER A 290 6.79 29.86 0.30
N GLY A 291 8.10 30.08 0.21
CA GLY A 291 8.81 31.15 0.92
C GLY A 291 9.00 30.90 2.42
N VAL A 292 8.53 29.76 2.94
CA VAL A 292 8.61 29.44 4.37
C VAL A 292 9.96 28.80 4.70
N THR A 293 10.80 29.52 5.46
CA THR A 293 12.13 29.06 5.85
C THR A 293 12.11 28.00 6.95
N VAL A 294 13.16 27.17 7.05
CA VAL A 294 13.35 26.21 8.17
C VAL A 294 13.29 26.92 9.53
N ALA A 295 13.90 28.11 9.63
CA ALA A 295 13.89 28.89 10.87
C ALA A 295 12.47 29.30 11.29
N GLN A 296 11.61 29.67 10.33
CA GLN A 296 10.21 29.96 10.63
C GLN A 296 9.47 28.70 11.09
N GLN A 297 9.63 27.59 10.37
CA GLN A 297 8.98 26.32 10.72
C GLN A 297 9.36 25.84 12.13
N MET A 298 10.66 25.89 12.49
CA MET A 298 11.13 25.50 13.82
C MET A 298 10.60 26.42 14.92
N ARG A 299 10.48 27.74 14.68
CA ARG A 299 9.87 28.67 15.64
C ARG A 299 8.39 28.40 15.85
N ASP A 300 7.66 28.04 14.80
CA ASP A 300 6.24 27.71 14.89
C ASP A 300 6.04 26.45 15.76
N PHE A 301 6.89 25.44 15.60
CA PHE A 301 6.85 24.25 16.46
C PHE A 301 7.33 24.50 17.88
N ALA A 302 8.36 25.33 18.10
CA ALA A 302 8.77 25.75 19.45
C ALA A 302 7.65 26.49 20.18
N THR A 303 6.95 27.39 19.47
CA THR A 303 5.77 28.09 19.99
C THR A 303 4.68 27.09 20.35
N LEU A 304 4.36 26.15 19.46
CA LEU A 304 3.39 25.10 19.75
C LEU A 304 3.79 24.24 20.96
N GLN A 305 5.07 23.90 21.12
CA GLN A 305 5.59 23.20 22.30
C GLN A 305 5.31 23.96 23.59
N ALA A 306 5.45 25.29 23.57
CA ALA A 306 5.14 26.13 24.72
C ALA A 306 3.63 26.21 25.02
N CYS A 307 2.78 26.24 23.98
CA CYS A 307 1.32 26.28 24.16
C CYS A 307 0.72 24.92 24.56
N ALA A 308 1.38 23.82 24.22
CA ALA A 308 0.91 22.45 24.48
C ALA A 308 2.03 21.51 25.00
N PRO A 309 2.60 21.77 26.20
CA PRO A 309 3.78 21.05 26.72
C PRO A 309 3.53 19.59 27.13
N GLY A 310 2.30 19.07 27.00
CA GLY A 310 1.91 17.72 27.42
C GLY A 310 2.16 16.61 26.40
N TYR A 311 2.72 16.92 25.24
CA TYR A 311 2.91 15.97 24.13
C TYR A 311 4.39 15.79 23.79
N ALA A 312 4.74 14.62 23.25
CA ALA A 312 6.05 14.42 22.63
C ALA A 312 6.04 14.96 21.19
N TYR A 313 7.09 15.67 20.78
CA TYR A 313 7.18 16.28 19.45
C TYR A 313 8.26 15.58 18.63
N ASP A 314 7.91 14.82 17.61
CA ASP A 314 8.86 14.16 16.73
C ASP A 314 9.16 15.04 15.51
N LEU A 315 10.43 15.27 15.22
CA LEU A 315 10.84 16.03 14.05
C LEU A 315 11.02 15.10 12.83
N GLU A 316 10.17 15.25 11.82
CA GLU A 316 10.44 14.80 10.45
C GLU A 316 11.12 15.95 9.70
N LEU A 317 12.42 15.81 9.41
CA LEU A 317 13.22 16.83 8.76
C LEU A 317 13.57 16.41 7.33
N ILE A 318 12.90 17.04 6.36
CA ILE A 318 13.27 16.88 4.95
C ILE A 318 14.47 17.76 4.65
N CYS A 319 15.61 17.11 4.37
CA CYS A 319 16.91 17.74 4.21
C CYS A 319 17.20 18.09 2.75
N ALA A 320 17.44 19.37 2.48
CA ALA A 320 17.93 19.86 1.19
C ALA A 320 19.46 19.98 1.25
N PHE A 321 20.17 18.93 0.81
CA PHE A 321 21.63 18.91 0.85
C PHE A 321 22.22 19.76 -0.27
N THR A 322 23.17 20.64 0.08
CA THR A 322 23.78 21.60 -0.86
C THR A 322 24.88 20.98 -1.73
N GLY A 323 25.26 19.71 -1.49
CA GLY A 323 26.16 18.95 -2.35
C GLY A 323 26.22 17.45 -2.02
N PRO A 324 26.73 16.61 -2.94
CA PRO A 324 26.70 15.16 -2.80
C PRO A 324 27.75 14.58 -1.83
N LEU A 325 28.71 15.39 -1.38
CA LEU A 325 29.93 14.91 -0.71
C LEU A 325 29.88 14.89 0.82
N SER A 326 29.11 15.77 1.47
CA SER A 326 29.05 15.80 2.95
C SER A 326 27.75 16.41 3.47
N PRO A 327 26.93 15.65 4.22
CA PRO A 327 25.68 16.16 4.81
C PRO A 327 25.91 16.95 6.11
N LEU A 328 27.11 16.92 6.68
CA LEU A 328 27.39 17.47 8.01
C LEU A 328 27.21 18.99 8.12
N PRO A 329 27.65 19.84 7.15
CA PRO A 329 27.44 21.29 7.23
C PRO A 329 25.95 21.66 7.25
N ASP A 330 25.15 21.06 6.36
CA ASP A 330 23.71 21.32 6.28
C ASP A 330 22.99 20.88 7.57
N LEU A 331 23.30 19.67 8.09
CA LEU A 331 22.72 19.19 9.35
C LEU A 331 23.11 20.06 10.55
N ARG A 332 24.35 20.57 10.61
CA ARG A 332 24.77 21.53 11.65
C ARG A 332 23.99 22.83 11.56
N ALA A 333 23.74 23.33 10.35
CA ALA A 333 22.94 24.54 10.16
C ALA A 333 21.48 24.34 10.62
N TYR A 334 20.87 23.19 10.30
CA TYR A 334 19.53 22.86 10.80
C TYR A 334 19.49 22.73 12.32
N ALA A 335 20.48 22.09 12.94
CA ALA A 335 20.55 21.96 14.39
C ALA A 335 20.77 23.30 15.10
N HIS A 336 21.62 24.18 14.55
CA HIS A 336 21.78 25.54 15.05
C HIS A 336 20.45 26.31 14.99
N THR A 337 19.77 26.25 13.84
CA THR A 337 18.45 26.88 13.65
C THR A 337 17.42 26.35 14.63
N MET A 338 17.41 25.04 14.88
CA MET A 338 16.53 24.38 15.87
C MET A 338 16.82 24.89 17.29
N GLN A 339 18.10 25.01 17.67
CA GLN A 339 18.53 25.54 18.96
C GLN A 339 18.14 27.01 19.14
N GLU A 340 18.38 27.86 18.12
CA GLU A 340 17.99 29.28 18.15
C GLU A 340 16.48 29.47 18.26
N ALA A 341 15.69 28.60 17.62
CA ALA A 341 14.25 28.61 17.74
C ALA A 341 13.74 28.12 19.10
N GLY A 342 14.57 27.42 19.89
CA GLY A 342 14.17 26.78 21.13
C GLY A 342 13.30 25.53 20.94
N PHE A 343 13.32 24.90 19.77
CA PHE A 343 12.56 23.66 19.52
C PHE A 343 13.30 22.44 20.07
N THR A 344 12.63 21.63 20.89
CA THR A 344 13.25 20.49 21.59
C THR A 344 12.53 19.17 21.25
N PRO A 345 12.79 18.57 20.08
CA PRO A 345 12.05 17.38 19.66
C PRO A 345 12.41 16.14 20.50
N ALA A 346 11.44 15.24 20.67
CA ALA A 346 11.59 13.94 21.31
C ALA A 346 12.31 12.91 20.42
N SER A 347 12.34 13.11 19.10
CA SER A 347 13.17 12.35 18.16
C SER A 347 13.40 13.13 16.86
N VAL A 348 14.42 12.76 16.09
CA VAL A 348 14.76 13.41 14.81
C VAL A 348 14.87 12.38 13.71
N PHE A 349 14.11 12.56 12.63
CA PHE A 349 14.15 11.75 11.42
C PHE A 349 14.62 12.62 10.24
N PRO A 350 15.93 12.64 9.92
CA PRO A 350 16.43 13.30 8.73
C PRO A 350 16.19 12.44 7.48
N CYS A 351 15.40 12.95 6.54
CA CYS A 351 15.11 12.31 5.26
C CYS A 351 15.65 13.20 4.12
N PRO A 352 16.52 12.72 3.23
CA PRO A 352 16.92 13.49 2.05
C PRO A 352 15.70 13.88 1.20
N ALA A 353 15.63 15.14 0.76
CA ALA A 353 14.49 15.64 -0.02
C ALA A 353 14.24 14.87 -1.32
N VAL A 354 15.32 14.40 -1.95
CA VAL A 354 15.27 13.63 -3.20
C VAL A 354 14.72 12.21 -3.02
N ASP A 355 14.76 11.66 -1.80
CA ASP A 355 14.21 10.34 -1.50
C ASP A 355 12.68 10.35 -1.35
N ARG A 356 12.05 11.52 -1.53
CA ARG A 356 10.59 11.66 -1.60
C ARG A 356 10.02 11.32 -2.98
N ILE A 357 10.87 11.03 -3.96
CA ILE A 357 10.46 10.59 -5.29
C ILE A 357 10.86 9.14 -5.46
N SER A 358 9.94 8.31 -5.93
CA SER A 358 10.21 6.91 -6.25
C SER A 358 11.12 6.85 -7.47
N THR A 359 12.22 6.12 -7.37
CA THR A 359 13.08 5.78 -8.52
C THR A 359 12.65 4.42 -9.08
N PRO A 360 12.04 4.38 -10.28
CA PRO A 360 11.64 3.11 -10.91
C PRO A 360 12.85 2.24 -11.26
N PRO A 361 12.65 0.92 -11.43
CA PRO A 361 13.69 0.03 -11.96
C PRO A 361 14.27 0.59 -13.28
N GLY A 362 15.60 0.57 -13.40
CA GLY A 362 16.31 1.04 -14.60
C GLY A 362 16.51 2.57 -14.68
N SER A 363 16.04 3.34 -13.70
CA SER A 363 16.30 4.80 -13.62
C SER A 363 17.53 5.09 -12.75
N ASP A 364 18.25 6.16 -13.06
CA ASP A 364 19.32 6.67 -12.20
C ASP A 364 18.74 7.25 -10.91
N TRP A 365 19.37 6.91 -9.79
CA TRP A 365 19.03 7.53 -8.51
C TRP A 365 19.45 9.01 -8.51
N PRO A 366 18.60 9.93 -8.02
CA PRO A 366 18.99 11.31 -7.84
C PRO A 366 20.26 11.45 -7.00
N ALA A 367 21.08 12.44 -7.32
CA ALA A 367 22.29 12.74 -6.54
C ALA A 367 21.91 13.05 -5.08
N CYS A 368 22.50 12.31 -4.16
CA CYS A 368 22.25 12.40 -2.72
C CYS A 368 23.50 11.96 -1.96
N PRO A 369 23.87 12.60 -0.85
CA PRO A 369 24.85 12.03 0.07
C PRO A 369 24.45 10.59 0.46
N PRO A 370 25.40 9.65 0.56
CA PRO A 370 25.10 8.29 0.98
C PRO A 370 24.40 8.26 2.34
N LEU A 371 23.33 7.47 2.49
CA LEU A 371 22.54 7.42 3.73
C LEU A 371 23.38 7.11 4.98
N ALA A 372 24.43 6.28 4.84
CA ALA A 372 25.37 6.01 5.93
C ALA A 372 26.06 7.29 6.45
N GLN A 373 26.42 8.21 5.56
CA GLN A 373 27.02 9.49 5.95
C GLN A 373 25.97 10.44 6.53
N VAL A 374 24.74 10.44 6.00
CA VAL A 374 23.63 11.23 6.53
C VAL A 374 23.35 10.85 7.98
N TYR A 375 23.18 9.56 8.26
CA TYR A 375 22.83 9.10 9.60
C TYR A 375 23.98 9.22 10.60
N ARG A 376 25.23 8.98 10.18
CA ARG A 376 26.40 9.25 11.03
C ARG A 376 26.51 10.73 11.39
N ALA A 377 26.32 11.62 10.43
CA ALA A 377 26.34 13.05 10.69
C ALA A 377 25.15 13.49 11.57
N ALA A 378 23.96 12.93 11.35
CA ALA A 378 22.81 13.18 12.21
C ALA A 378 23.04 12.73 13.65
N ARG A 379 23.62 11.54 13.86
CA ARG A 379 24.01 11.06 15.19
C ARG A 379 25.01 11.97 15.88
N GLN A 380 25.97 12.51 15.13
CA GLN A 380 26.94 13.48 15.66
C GLN A 380 26.27 14.79 16.09
N VAL A 381 25.32 15.29 15.30
CA VAL A 381 24.72 16.62 15.48
C VAL A 381 23.58 16.62 16.49
N PHE A 382 22.73 15.59 16.46
CA PHE A 382 21.53 15.44 17.30
C PHE A 382 21.75 14.39 18.39
N ALA A 383 22.94 14.36 19.01
CA ALA A 383 23.39 13.27 19.88
C ALA A 383 22.46 12.98 21.08
N SER A 384 21.67 13.96 21.52
CA SER A 384 20.69 13.84 22.62
C SER A 384 19.37 13.19 22.21
N ASN A 385 19.12 13.00 20.90
CA ASN A 385 17.83 12.60 20.37
C ASN A 385 17.90 11.18 19.80
N PRO A 386 16.82 10.39 19.94
CA PRO A 386 16.64 9.22 19.10
C PRO A 386 16.63 9.59 17.62
N ILE A 387 17.42 8.89 16.82
CA ILE A 387 17.58 9.15 15.37
C ILE A 387 16.80 8.13 14.56
N GLY A 388 15.91 8.61 13.71
CA GLY A 388 15.14 7.81 12.76
C GLY A 388 15.80 7.72 11.39
N GLY A 389 15.55 6.63 10.68
CA GLY A 389 15.80 6.53 9.25
C GLY A 389 14.64 5.86 8.52
N GLY A 390 14.81 5.62 7.22
CA GLY A 390 13.76 5.12 6.34
C GLY A 390 13.22 6.20 5.43
N MET A 391 11.91 6.22 5.17
CA MET A 391 11.29 7.07 4.15
C MET A 391 10.11 7.87 4.72
N SER A 392 9.99 9.15 4.37
CA SER A 392 8.78 9.94 4.66
C SER A 392 7.60 9.61 3.71
N THR A 393 7.85 8.75 2.71
CA THR A 393 6.89 8.30 1.70
C THR A 393 6.31 6.94 2.07
N PHE A 394 6.47 5.89 1.26
CA PHE A 394 5.81 4.61 1.45
C PHE A 394 6.81 3.45 1.55
N PHE A 395 6.28 2.26 1.80
CA PHE A 395 7.06 1.04 1.90
C PHE A 395 7.90 0.70 0.63
N PRO A 396 7.45 0.96 -0.62
CA PRO A 396 8.26 0.65 -1.80
C PRO A 396 9.62 1.35 -1.77
N GLU A 397 9.63 2.63 -1.41
CA GLU A 397 10.85 3.44 -1.36
C GLU A 397 11.77 2.91 -0.24
N LEU A 398 11.22 2.58 0.94
CA LEU A 398 11.99 1.99 2.04
C LEU A 398 12.64 0.67 1.63
N ASN A 399 11.88 -0.21 0.98
CA ASN A 399 12.36 -1.54 0.63
C ASN A 399 13.40 -1.52 -0.51
N ARG A 400 13.31 -0.53 -1.42
CA ARG A 400 14.28 -0.32 -2.51
C ARG A 400 15.57 0.35 -2.06
N LYS A 401 15.51 1.32 -1.14
CA LYS A 401 16.67 2.04 -0.59
C LYS A 401 16.71 1.88 0.93
N ARG A 402 17.09 0.67 1.36
CA ARG A 402 17.12 0.29 2.78
C ARG A 402 18.16 1.12 3.55
N PRO A 403 17.81 1.67 4.73
CA PRO A 403 18.75 2.48 5.51
C PRO A 403 19.83 1.61 6.19
N PRO A 404 21.09 2.07 6.27
CA PRO A 404 22.07 1.47 7.17
C PRO A 404 21.67 1.74 8.62
N LEU A 405 21.76 0.72 9.48
CA LEU A 405 21.13 0.74 10.81
C LEU A 405 22.05 1.20 11.94
N ASP A 406 23.38 1.18 11.74
CA ASP A 406 24.37 1.39 12.81
C ASP A 406 24.07 2.62 13.67
N ASP A 407 23.69 3.73 13.02
CA ASP A 407 23.45 5.03 13.62
C ASP A 407 21.96 5.33 13.93
N LEU A 408 21.03 4.37 13.78
CA LEU A 408 19.57 4.60 13.87
C LEU A 408 18.91 3.94 15.08
N ASP A 409 18.04 4.64 15.81
CA ASP A 409 17.25 4.04 16.89
C ASP A 409 15.91 3.47 16.41
N PHE A 410 15.42 3.94 15.26
CA PHE A 410 14.17 3.47 14.66
C PHE A 410 14.16 3.60 13.14
N VAL A 411 13.28 2.82 12.50
CA VAL A 411 12.99 2.89 11.06
C VAL A 411 11.51 3.21 10.86
N THR A 412 11.20 4.08 9.91
CA THR A 412 9.82 4.50 9.60
C THR A 412 9.52 4.55 8.11
N HIS A 413 8.23 4.38 7.79
CA HIS A 413 7.64 4.65 6.49
C HIS A 413 6.14 4.95 6.62
N GLY A 414 5.54 5.62 5.64
CA GLY A 414 4.09 5.80 5.54
C GLY A 414 3.39 4.65 4.84
N LEU A 415 2.06 4.76 4.74
CA LEU A 415 1.20 3.84 3.99
C LEU A 415 -0.02 4.58 3.42
N CYS A 416 -0.46 4.22 2.22
CA CYS A 416 -1.62 4.78 1.56
C CYS A 416 -2.35 3.67 0.77
N PRO A 417 -3.62 3.36 1.05
CA PRO A 417 -4.32 2.24 0.41
C PRO A 417 -4.93 2.56 -0.96
N ILE A 418 -4.82 3.80 -1.45
CA ILE A 418 -5.44 4.25 -2.71
C ILE A 418 -4.42 4.44 -3.85
N VAL A 419 -3.35 3.65 -3.88
CA VAL A 419 -2.32 3.78 -4.93
C VAL A 419 -2.85 3.29 -6.28
N HIS A 420 -3.31 2.05 -6.35
CA HIS A 420 -3.74 1.43 -7.62
C HIS A 420 -5.25 1.39 -7.82
N ALA A 421 -6.02 1.30 -6.74
CA ALA A 421 -7.48 1.30 -6.78
C ALA A 421 -8.03 2.05 -5.56
N ALA A 422 -9.15 2.76 -5.75
CA ALA A 422 -9.78 3.56 -4.70
C ALA A 422 -11.21 3.12 -4.37
N ASP A 423 -11.74 2.06 -4.99
CA ASP A 423 -13.04 1.50 -4.60
C ASP A 423 -12.99 0.90 -3.18
N ASP A 424 -14.15 0.79 -2.54
CA ASP A 424 -14.25 0.41 -1.12
C ASP A 424 -13.68 -0.98 -0.84
N LEU A 425 -13.89 -1.91 -1.77
CA LEU A 425 -13.43 -3.28 -1.64
C LEU A 425 -11.90 -3.33 -1.72
N SER A 426 -11.31 -2.79 -2.79
CA SER A 426 -9.85 -2.78 -2.95
C SER A 426 -9.13 -2.08 -1.79
N VAL A 427 -9.70 -1.02 -1.22
CA VAL A 427 -9.11 -0.33 -0.05
C VAL A 427 -9.15 -1.20 1.20
N MET A 428 -10.28 -1.84 1.53
CA MET A 428 -10.37 -2.72 2.71
C MET A 428 -9.49 -3.96 2.58
N GLU A 429 -9.35 -4.47 1.35
CA GLU A 429 -8.48 -5.58 1.01
C GLU A 429 -7.00 -5.30 1.35
N THR A 430 -6.54 -4.05 1.27
CA THR A 430 -5.15 -3.71 1.64
C THR A 430 -4.79 -4.11 3.07
N LEU A 431 -5.77 -4.23 3.98
CA LEU A 431 -5.55 -4.71 5.34
C LEU A 431 -4.97 -6.14 5.38
N GLU A 432 -5.18 -6.95 4.35
CA GLU A 432 -4.59 -8.29 4.22
C GLU A 432 -3.06 -8.24 4.03
N THR A 433 -2.51 -7.14 3.50
CA THR A 433 -1.07 -7.02 3.21
C THR A 433 -0.25 -6.63 4.44
N LEU A 434 -0.86 -6.03 5.45
CA LEU A 434 -0.15 -5.44 6.58
C LEU A 434 0.77 -6.43 7.34
N PRO A 435 0.37 -7.69 7.59
CA PRO A 435 1.27 -8.68 8.17
C PRO A 435 2.54 -8.96 7.33
N HIS A 436 2.48 -8.72 6.02
CA HIS A 436 3.62 -8.86 5.10
C HIS A 436 4.50 -7.62 5.10
N ILE A 437 3.89 -6.43 5.09
CA ILE A 437 4.60 -5.14 5.22
C ILE A 437 5.34 -5.08 6.54
N THR A 438 4.64 -5.28 7.66
CA THR A 438 5.22 -5.19 9.01
C THR A 438 6.36 -6.19 9.19
N ARG A 439 6.19 -7.45 8.78
CA ARG A 439 7.26 -8.46 8.81
C ARG A 439 8.48 -8.05 7.98
N SER A 440 8.27 -7.51 6.79
CA SER A 440 9.36 -7.06 5.92
C SER A 440 10.04 -5.80 6.47
N ALA A 441 9.26 -4.87 7.02
CA ALA A 441 9.77 -3.67 7.68
C ALA A 441 10.58 -4.01 8.94
N GLN A 442 10.14 -4.97 9.75
CA GLN A 442 10.91 -5.49 10.89
C GLN A 442 12.20 -6.16 10.44
N ALA A 443 12.18 -6.94 9.34
CA ALA A 443 13.41 -7.51 8.78
C ALA A 443 14.39 -6.43 8.29
N ILE A 444 13.89 -5.30 7.79
CA ILE A 444 14.69 -4.13 7.42
C ILE A 444 15.21 -3.39 8.66
N ALA A 445 14.38 -3.24 9.70
CA ALA A 445 14.70 -2.53 10.93
C ALA A 445 15.60 -3.35 11.88
N SER A 446 15.67 -4.66 11.71
CA SER A 446 16.36 -5.60 12.60
C SER A 446 15.87 -5.45 14.05
N ASP A 447 16.72 -4.94 14.95
CA ASP A 447 16.46 -4.73 16.37
C ASP A 447 16.03 -3.29 16.69
N ARG A 448 16.04 -2.40 15.69
CA ARG A 448 15.62 -1.00 15.86
C ARG A 448 14.10 -0.91 15.95
N ALA A 449 13.62 0.09 16.67
CA ALA A 449 12.18 0.26 16.82
C ALA A 449 11.52 0.51 15.46
N TYR A 450 10.38 -0.13 15.22
CA TYR A 450 9.60 0.08 13.99
C TYR A 450 8.48 1.08 14.24
N ARG A 451 8.44 2.15 13.45
CA ARG A 451 7.37 3.15 13.43
C ARG A 451 6.70 3.17 12.06
N ILE A 452 5.44 3.56 12.00
CA ILE A 452 4.72 3.65 10.73
C ILE A 452 3.80 4.87 10.69
N GLY A 453 3.87 5.61 9.60
CA GLY A 453 2.96 6.67 9.25
C GLY A 453 3.65 7.88 8.63
N PRO A 454 2.88 8.80 8.02
CA PRO A 454 1.41 8.85 8.04
C PRO A 454 0.70 7.68 7.32
N CYS A 455 -0.44 7.23 7.86
CA CYS A 455 -1.23 6.09 7.37
C CYS A 455 -2.69 6.44 7.07
N SER A 456 -2.94 7.64 6.58
CA SER A 456 -4.28 8.09 6.18
C SER A 456 -4.77 7.36 4.92
N LEU A 457 -6.09 7.37 4.69
CA LEU A 457 -6.69 6.90 3.43
C LEU A 457 -6.13 7.67 2.24
N ALA A 458 -6.11 9.01 2.34
CA ALA A 458 -5.60 9.88 1.29
C ALA A 458 -4.09 10.05 1.37
N MET A 459 -3.49 10.39 0.23
CA MET A 459 -2.07 10.56 0.04
C MET A 459 -1.61 11.95 0.49
N ARG A 460 -0.57 12.02 1.34
CA ARG A 460 0.03 13.31 1.72
C ARG A 460 0.94 13.87 0.63
N HIS A 461 1.75 12.99 0.04
CA HIS A 461 2.73 13.31 -0.99
C HIS A 461 2.73 12.20 -2.03
N ASN A 462 2.84 12.56 -3.31
CA ASN A 462 2.87 11.59 -4.41
C ASN A 462 4.33 11.32 -4.84
N PRO A 463 4.95 10.19 -4.43
CA PRO A 463 6.30 9.85 -4.88
C PRO A 463 6.37 9.42 -6.36
N TYR A 464 5.22 9.15 -6.99
CA TYR A 464 5.14 8.64 -8.37
C TYR A 464 4.85 9.74 -9.40
N GLY A 465 4.66 10.98 -8.97
CA GLY A 465 4.32 12.10 -9.84
C GLY A 465 4.71 13.44 -9.22
N THR A 466 4.35 14.53 -9.89
CA THR A 466 4.71 15.88 -9.46
C THR A 466 3.83 16.43 -8.34
N ARG A 467 2.61 15.89 -8.18
CA ARG A 467 1.62 16.29 -7.16
C ARG A 467 0.58 15.19 -6.94
N THR A 468 -0.18 15.31 -5.85
CA THR A 468 -1.41 14.56 -5.63
C THR A 468 -2.53 15.04 -6.56
N LEU A 469 -3.52 14.18 -6.79
CA LEU A 469 -4.66 14.52 -7.66
C LEU A 469 -5.73 15.33 -6.90
N PRO A 470 -6.18 16.47 -7.44
CA PRO A 470 -7.22 17.28 -6.81
C PRO A 470 -8.56 16.55 -6.89
N ASN A 471 -9.38 16.67 -5.84
CA ASN A 471 -10.66 15.98 -5.73
C ASN A 471 -11.82 16.90 -5.32
N PRO A 472 -12.11 17.96 -6.10
CA PRO A 472 -13.16 18.93 -5.76
C PRO A 472 -14.55 18.29 -5.65
N ASP A 473 -14.79 17.23 -6.43
CA ASP A 473 -16.06 16.50 -6.46
C ASP A 473 -16.17 15.41 -5.37
N ARG A 474 -15.18 15.31 -4.47
CA ARG A 474 -15.15 14.34 -3.36
C ARG A 474 -15.43 12.90 -3.81
N ARG A 475 -14.77 12.49 -4.90
CA ARG A 475 -14.86 11.15 -5.50
C ARG A 475 -13.85 10.18 -4.88
N ARG A 476 -14.05 8.89 -5.13
CA ARG A 476 -13.07 7.84 -4.81
C ARG A 476 -12.08 7.74 -5.97
N ILE A 477 -10.95 8.42 -5.86
CA ILE A 477 -9.91 8.44 -6.90
C ILE A 477 -8.55 8.09 -6.28
N CYS A 478 -7.70 7.41 -7.04
CA CYS A 478 -6.36 7.06 -6.58
C CYS A 478 -5.49 8.31 -6.42
N LEU A 479 -4.46 8.24 -5.56
CA LEU A 479 -3.41 9.26 -5.41
C LEU A 479 -3.91 10.68 -5.06
N THR A 480 -5.14 10.83 -4.57
CA THR A 480 -5.66 12.12 -4.07
C THR A 480 -5.22 12.39 -2.65
N ASP A 481 -5.15 13.68 -2.30
CA ASP A 481 -4.91 14.16 -0.96
C ASP A 481 -6.19 14.38 -0.13
N ASP A 482 -7.37 14.28 -0.73
CA ASP A 482 -8.69 14.37 -0.07
C ASP A 482 -9.55 13.15 -0.43
N ASP A 483 -9.69 12.20 0.49
CA ASP A 483 -10.60 11.06 0.33
C ASP A 483 -11.89 11.31 1.13
N PRO A 484 -13.08 11.25 0.49
CA PRO A 484 -14.35 11.55 1.15
C PRO A 484 -14.68 10.62 2.32
N ARG A 485 -14.06 9.45 2.39
CA ARG A 485 -14.32 8.43 3.41
C ARG A 485 -13.55 8.66 4.70
N HIS A 486 -12.58 9.58 4.72
CA HIS A 486 -11.70 9.77 5.88
C HIS A 486 -12.49 10.00 7.19
N HIS A 487 -13.52 10.83 7.14
CA HIS A 487 -14.32 11.17 8.33
C HIS A 487 -15.58 10.31 8.52
N SER A 488 -15.80 9.26 7.71
CA SER A 488 -17.00 8.41 7.79
C SER A 488 -16.76 7.11 8.56
N ASP A 489 -17.83 6.30 8.72
CA ASP A 489 -17.73 4.94 9.26
C ASP A 489 -16.68 4.10 8.51
N PHE A 490 -16.53 4.30 7.20
CA PHE A 490 -15.49 3.64 6.41
C PHE A 490 -14.08 3.97 6.88
N GLY A 491 -13.78 5.26 7.09
CA GLY A 491 -12.48 5.70 7.60
C GLY A 491 -12.19 5.17 9.00
N ALA A 492 -13.21 5.14 9.86
CA ALA A 492 -13.11 4.57 11.21
C ALA A 492 -12.84 3.06 11.20
N ALA A 493 -13.61 2.30 10.40
CA ALA A 493 -13.41 0.86 10.25
C ALA A 493 -12.06 0.51 9.65
N TYR A 494 -11.61 1.26 8.64
CA TYR A 494 -10.28 1.08 8.06
C TYR A 494 -9.18 1.36 9.10
N ALA A 495 -9.27 2.46 9.85
CA ALA A 495 -8.29 2.78 10.89
C ALA A 495 -8.24 1.72 11.99
N LEU A 496 -9.39 1.21 12.45
CA LEU A 496 -9.44 0.11 13.42
C LEU A 496 -8.92 -1.21 12.83
N GLY A 497 -9.22 -1.52 11.57
CA GLY A 497 -8.66 -2.67 10.85
C GLY A 497 -7.13 -2.58 10.73
N LEU A 498 -6.61 -1.39 10.42
CA LEU A 498 -5.18 -1.12 10.34
C LEU A 498 -4.52 -1.28 11.71
N ALA A 499 -5.08 -0.65 12.75
CA ALA A 499 -4.61 -0.80 14.13
C ALA A 499 -4.59 -2.26 14.58
N THR A 500 -5.63 -3.03 14.23
CA THR A 500 -5.73 -4.46 14.54
C THR A 500 -4.57 -5.24 13.93
N GLN A 501 -4.23 -4.99 12.66
CA GLN A 501 -3.08 -5.65 12.04
C GLN A 501 -1.76 -5.20 12.66
N LEU A 502 -1.55 -3.89 12.86
CA LEU A 502 -0.30 -3.35 13.41
C LEU A 502 -0.04 -3.82 14.85
N ALA A 503 -1.08 -4.00 15.65
CA ALA A 503 -1.00 -4.41 17.05
C ALA A 503 -0.26 -5.75 17.23
N ALA A 504 -0.35 -6.66 16.26
CA ALA A 504 0.30 -7.96 16.34
C ALA A 504 1.83 -7.91 16.07
N HIS A 505 2.35 -6.77 15.60
CA HIS A 505 3.71 -6.63 15.06
C HIS A 505 4.59 -5.61 15.81
N GLY A 506 4.27 -5.27 17.06
CA GLY A 506 5.18 -4.52 17.93
C GLY A 506 5.59 -3.13 17.41
N VAL A 507 4.69 -2.47 16.68
CA VAL A 507 4.89 -1.08 16.21
C VAL A 507 5.00 -0.15 17.42
N ALA A 508 6.04 0.68 17.47
CA ALA A 508 6.27 1.59 18.58
C ALA A 508 5.43 2.87 18.49
N VAL A 509 5.31 3.44 17.29
CA VAL A 509 4.53 4.65 17.01
C VAL A 509 3.75 4.48 15.72
N TRP A 510 2.47 4.82 15.75
CA TRP A 510 1.57 4.84 14.61
C TRP A 510 1.00 6.24 14.39
N THR A 511 1.11 6.77 13.17
CA THR A 511 0.57 8.08 12.78
C THR A 511 -0.64 7.92 11.84
N PRO A 512 -1.87 7.74 12.35
CA PRO A 512 -3.06 7.49 11.51
C PRO A 512 -3.58 8.68 10.72
N ALA A 513 -3.36 9.90 11.22
CA ALA A 513 -4.03 11.10 10.73
C ALA A 513 -3.15 12.35 10.94
N GLU A 514 -3.58 13.44 10.34
CA GLU A 514 -3.06 14.78 10.57
C GLU A 514 -3.90 15.50 11.63
N VAL A 515 -3.44 16.64 12.13
CA VAL A 515 -4.27 17.48 13.02
C VAL A 515 -5.38 18.16 12.21
N PHE A 516 -5.03 18.83 11.12
CA PHE A 516 -5.96 19.58 10.26
C PHE A 516 -5.92 19.08 8.81
N GLY A 517 -6.73 19.71 7.96
CA GLY A 517 -6.82 19.39 6.54
C GLY A 517 -7.70 18.17 6.24
N PRO A 518 -7.73 17.72 4.97
CA PRO A 518 -8.59 16.60 4.52
C PRO A 518 -8.29 15.24 5.18
N ARG A 519 -7.08 15.11 5.75
CA ARG A 519 -6.60 13.93 6.50
C ARG A 519 -6.60 14.18 8.01
N GLY A 520 -7.24 15.26 8.44
CA GLY A 520 -7.20 15.78 9.80
C GLY A 520 -8.21 15.13 10.73
N ILE A 521 -8.18 15.51 12.01
CA ILE A 521 -9.17 15.10 13.02
C ILE A 521 -10.29 16.14 13.23
N VAL A 522 -10.26 17.24 12.46
CA VAL A 522 -11.21 18.36 12.60
C VAL A 522 -12.41 18.15 11.66
N ALA A 523 -13.32 17.28 12.08
CA ALA A 523 -14.70 17.23 11.60
C ALA A 523 -15.60 16.88 12.79
N ASP A 524 -16.60 17.71 13.06
CA ASP A 524 -17.52 17.49 14.17
C ASP A 524 -18.20 16.12 14.00
N THR A 525 -18.30 15.36 15.09
CA THR A 525 -18.90 14.01 15.16
C THR A 525 -18.27 12.91 14.28
N SER A 526 -17.01 13.05 13.85
CA SER A 526 -16.33 12.02 13.06
C SER A 526 -16.14 10.68 13.81
N PRO A 527 -16.65 9.55 13.29
CA PRO A 527 -16.41 8.22 13.87
C PRO A 527 -14.93 7.84 13.94
N LEU A 528 -14.12 8.32 12.99
CA LEU A 528 -12.67 8.12 13.00
C LEU A 528 -12.07 8.67 14.29
N VAL A 529 -12.44 9.89 14.67
CA VAL A 529 -11.87 10.56 15.85
C VAL A 529 -12.20 9.81 17.14
N GLN A 530 -13.41 9.24 17.24
CA GLN A 530 -13.81 8.41 18.38
C GLN A 530 -12.97 7.13 18.46
N VAL A 531 -12.75 6.45 17.32
CA VAL A 531 -11.87 5.28 17.24
C VAL A 531 -10.44 5.63 17.64
N LEU A 532 -9.90 6.73 17.12
CA LEU A 532 -8.53 7.16 17.45
C LEU A 532 -8.39 7.51 18.93
N HIS A 533 -9.36 8.21 19.52
CA HIS A 533 -9.38 8.50 20.95
C HIS A 533 -9.35 7.24 21.80
N ALA A 534 -10.24 6.29 21.50
CA ALA A 534 -10.34 5.04 22.24
C ALA A 534 -9.06 4.19 22.11
N LEU A 535 -8.45 4.13 20.92
CA LEU A 535 -7.19 3.41 20.70
C LEU A 535 -6.02 4.11 21.41
N ALA A 536 -5.89 5.43 21.29
CA ALA A 536 -4.81 6.19 21.89
C ALA A 536 -4.82 6.10 23.42
N ALA A 537 -6.00 6.04 24.06
CA ALA A 537 -6.13 5.81 25.49
C ALA A 537 -5.54 4.47 25.99
N HIS A 538 -5.32 3.52 25.08
CA HIS A 538 -4.75 2.19 25.36
C HIS A 538 -3.31 2.02 24.87
N ALA A 539 -2.61 3.11 24.53
CA ALA A 539 -1.19 3.05 24.19
C ALA A 539 -0.39 2.39 25.33
N GLY A 540 0.52 1.48 24.97
CA GLY A 540 1.33 0.69 25.90
C GLY A 540 0.61 -0.49 26.56
N GLN A 541 -0.72 -0.61 26.45
CA GLN A 541 -1.45 -1.75 26.99
C GLN A 541 -1.13 -3.05 26.22
N PRO A 542 -1.10 -4.21 26.89
CA PRO A 542 -0.80 -5.48 26.23
C PRO A 542 -1.85 -5.82 25.17
N VAL A 543 -1.40 -6.25 24.00
CA VAL A 543 -2.29 -6.76 22.94
C VAL A 543 -2.64 -8.22 23.28
N THR A 544 -3.88 -8.48 23.70
CA THR A 544 -4.33 -9.81 24.11
C THR A 544 -4.96 -10.59 22.95
N HIS A 545 -5.59 -9.90 22.01
CA HIS A 545 -6.16 -10.50 20.80
C HIS A 545 -6.12 -9.52 19.62
N ALA A 546 -5.77 -10.00 18.43
CA ALA A 546 -5.82 -9.22 17.20
C ALA A 546 -6.12 -10.15 16.00
N SER A 547 -7.21 -9.92 15.28
CA SER A 547 -7.56 -10.74 14.11
C SER A 547 -8.49 -10.02 13.14
N LEU A 548 -8.29 -10.26 11.84
CA LEU A 548 -9.30 -10.00 10.81
C LEU A 548 -9.84 -11.34 10.28
N ARG A 549 -11.14 -11.60 10.46
CA ARG A 549 -11.80 -12.82 9.97
C ARG A 549 -13.22 -12.52 9.53
N GLY A 550 -13.63 -13.08 8.38
CA GLY A 550 -14.99 -12.90 7.85
C GLY A 550 -15.36 -11.45 7.59
N GLY A 551 -14.39 -10.59 7.27
CA GLY A 551 -14.63 -9.14 7.11
C GLY A 551 -14.92 -8.41 8.42
N ILE A 552 -14.54 -8.97 9.57
CA ILE A 552 -14.59 -8.29 10.87
C ILE A 552 -13.17 -8.17 11.44
N ALA A 553 -12.78 -6.97 11.87
CA ALA A 553 -11.61 -6.76 12.71
C ALA A 553 -12.00 -6.91 14.19
N HIS A 554 -11.23 -7.71 14.94
CA HIS A 554 -11.33 -7.84 16.39
C HIS A 554 -9.98 -7.52 17.01
N LEU A 555 -9.96 -6.54 17.92
CA LEU A 555 -8.79 -6.15 18.69
C LEU A 555 -9.16 -6.14 20.18
N THR A 556 -8.27 -6.65 21.03
CA THR A 556 -8.40 -6.56 22.48
C THR A 556 -7.09 -6.06 23.07
N LEU A 557 -7.17 -4.95 23.80
CA LEU A 557 -6.06 -4.27 24.46
C LEU A 557 -6.31 -4.35 25.97
N ALA A 558 -5.52 -5.15 26.69
CA ALA A 558 -5.86 -5.63 28.01
C ALA A 558 -7.29 -6.24 28.03
N ASP A 559 -8.25 -5.58 28.68
CA ASP A 559 -9.66 -6.00 28.77
C ASP A 559 -10.60 -5.25 27.80
N ALA A 560 -10.09 -4.22 27.12
CA ALA A 560 -10.86 -3.36 26.24
C ALA A 560 -11.01 -4.00 24.85
N ARG A 561 -12.26 -4.16 24.40
CA ARG A 561 -12.60 -4.85 23.15
C ARG A 561 -13.03 -3.86 22.07
N PHE A 562 -12.49 -4.04 20.88
CA PHE A 562 -12.79 -3.25 19.70
C PHE A 562 -13.19 -4.17 18.56
N ARG A 563 -14.25 -3.80 17.83
CA ARG A 563 -14.73 -4.54 16.67
C ARG A 563 -15.07 -3.58 15.54
N ALA A 564 -14.69 -3.91 14.30
CA ALA A 564 -15.13 -3.18 13.11
C ALA A 564 -15.67 -4.15 12.07
N ASN A 565 -16.80 -3.80 11.46
CA ASN A 565 -17.22 -4.39 10.20
C ASN A 565 -16.41 -3.77 9.06
N LEU A 566 -15.79 -4.57 8.21
CA LEU A 566 -14.95 -4.12 7.09
C LEU A 566 -15.67 -4.28 5.75
N THR A 567 -17.00 -4.45 5.77
CA THR A 567 -17.79 -4.79 4.59
C THR A 567 -18.95 -3.82 4.39
N PRO A 568 -19.49 -3.71 3.16
CA PRO A 568 -20.64 -2.87 2.87
C PRO A 568 -21.97 -3.44 3.38
N ASN A 569 -21.97 -4.64 3.97
CA ASN A 569 -23.18 -5.31 4.44
C ASN A 569 -23.20 -5.34 5.98
N PRO A 570 -24.36 -5.19 6.65
CA PRO A 570 -24.44 -5.39 8.09
C PRO A 570 -24.05 -6.83 8.45
N GLN A 571 -23.22 -7.01 9.47
CA GLN A 571 -22.86 -8.33 9.99
C GLN A 571 -22.36 -8.28 11.43
N ALA A 572 -22.51 -9.39 12.15
CA ALA A 572 -22.08 -9.56 13.53
C ALA A 572 -22.60 -8.46 14.50
N GLY A 573 -23.81 -7.94 14.24
CA GLY A 573 -24.44 -6.87 15.02
C GLY A 573 -23.96 -5.45 14.67
N LEU A 574 -23.08 -5.30 13.69
CA LEU A 574 -22.51 -4.02 13.27
C LEU A 574 -23.15 -3.55 11.95
N ARG A 575 -23.34 -2.24 11.83
CA ARG A 575 -23.74 -1.55 10.59
C ARG A 575 -22.65 -1.74 9.51
N PRO A 576 -22.94 -1.48 8.21
CA PRO A 576 -21.89 -1.40 7.19
C PRO A 576 -20.76 -0.46 7.64
N TYR A 577 -19.53 -0.96 7.65
CA TYR A 577 -18.37 -0.22 8.16
C TYR A 577 -18.48 0.29 9.62
N GLY A 578 -19.43 -0.22 10.40
CA GLY A 578 -19.63 0.21 11.78
C GLY A 578 -18.56 -0.32 12.72
N CYS A 579 -18.23 0.50 13.73
CA CYS A 579 -17.34 0.12 14.83
C CYS A 579 -18.12 -0.03 16.15
N ASP A 580 -17.62 -0.90 17.02
CA ASP A 580 -18.02 -1.11 18.40
C ASP A 580 -16.75 -0.98 19.24
N ILE A 581 -16.69 0.07 20.06
CA ILE A 581 -15.48 0.50 20.78
C ILE A 581 -15.82 0.71 22.27
N PRO A 582 -14.85 0.55 23.18
CA PRO A 582 -15.13 0.69 24.61
C PRO A 582 -15.65 2.10 24.95
N GLY A 583 -16.77 2.14 25.68
CA GLY A 583 -17.33 3.38 26.23
C GLY A 583 -18.26 4.18 25.30
N ILE A 584 -18.54 3.69 24.09
CA ILE A 584 -19.46 4.27 23.10
C ILE A 584 -20.26 3.14 22.47
#